data_AF-A0A661VG80-F1
#
_entry.id   AF-A0A661VG80-F1
#
_cell.length_a   1.000
_cell.length_b   1.000
_cell.length_c   1.000
_cell.angle_alpha   90.00
_cell.angle_beta   90.00
_cell.angle_gamma   90.00
#
_symmetry.space_group_name_H-M   'P 1'
#
loop_
_entity.id
_entity.type
_entity.pdbx_description
1 polymer ?
#
loop_
_entity_poly.entity_id
_entity_poly.type
_entity_poly.pdbx_seq_one_letter_code
_entity_poly.pdbx_strand_id
1 'polypeptide(L)'
;MEKPDPLARALNGLIKGKWGTWVINLGLVPILILAGVLLPPISAGKRIIEGGYTPIGEDHWSVEDPDGTQLTVPPEGLSGQLSVKLTSVPRLNFLEGSAGKHLLKAAESLPLYLEMKSPLYLISWRGAMPRAAILTMPIPNDAEPYDTLDLYTWTGTEWQWLPSRVLAADDVIVAELSSLPSSVAVVQTKPLAQVISTAVYPGQTIP
;
A
#
# COMPACT_ATOMS: atom_id res chain seq x y z
N MET A 1 -30.25 9.54 -60.57
CA MET A 1 -31.09 9.85 -59.40
C MET A 1 -30.90 8.71 -58.41
N GLU A 2 -30.03 8.91 -57.42
CA GLU A 2 -29.67 7.89 -56.43
C GLU A 2 -30.70 7.93 -55.28
N LYS A 3 -31.30 6.78 -54.96
CA LYS A 3 -32.36 6.68 -53.95
C LYS A 3 -31.70 6.62 -52.57
N PRO A 4 -31.95 7.57 -51.66
CA PRO A 4 -31.28 7.59 -50.38
C PRO A 4 -31.67 6.39 -49.52
N ASP A 5 -30.65 5.70 -49.01
CA ASP A 5 -30.71 4.43 -48.30
C ASP A 5 -31.58 4.53 -47.01
N PRO A 6 -32.67 3.74 -46.89
CA PRO A 6 -33.58 3.82 -45.75
C PRO A 6 -32.90 3.45 -44.43
N LEU A 7 -31.83 2.64 -44.47
CA LEU A 7 -31.04 2.28 -43.29
C LEU A 7 -30.29 3.49 -42.70
N ALA A 8 -29.73 4.34 -43.55
CA ALA A 8 -29.04 5.55 -43.11
C ALA A 8 -30.00 6.56 -42.44
N ARG A 9 -31.28 6.55 -42.84
CA ARG A 9 -32.32 7.39 -42.23
C ARG A 9 -32.85 6.81 -40.92
N ALA A 10 -32.96 5.48 -40.82
CA ALA A 10 -33.32 4.79 -39.58
C ALA A 10 -32.24 4.95 -38.49
N LEU A 11 -30.97 4.82 -38.87
CA LEU A 11 -29.83 5.02 -37.96
C LEU A 11 -29.73 6.46 -37.46
N ASN A 12 -29.91 7.45 -38.35
CA ASN A 12 -29.93 8.86 -37.95
C ASN A 12 -31.16 9.25 -37.11
N GLY A 13 -32.30 8.57 -37.30
CA GLY A 13 -33.50 8.75 -36.50
C GLY A 13 -33.35 8.24 -35.06
N LEU A 14 -32.63 7.12 -34.88
CA LEU A 14 -32.37 6.53 -33.56
C LEU A 14 -31.45 7.42 -32.69
N ILE A 15 -30.52 8.15 -33.33
CA ILE A 15 -29.49 8.96 -32.65
C ILE A 15 -30.00 10.37 -32.29
N LYS A 16 -31.04 10.90 -32.95
CA LYS A 16 -31.54 12.27 -32.74
C LYS A 16 -32.80 12.42 -31.88
N GLY A 17 -33.36 11.32 -31.37
CA GLY A 17 -34.52 11.37 -30.47
C GLY A 17 -34.13 11.34 -28.99
N LYS A 18 -34.95 11.95 -28.10
CA LYS A 18 -34.83 11.87 -26.63
C LYS A 18 -34.65 10.45 -26.07
N TRP A 19 -35.01 9.42 -26.85
CA TRP A 19 -34.82 8.00 -26.55
C TRP A 19 -33.36 7.50 -26.75
N GLY A 20 -32.60 8.06 -27.70
CA GLY A 20 -31.20 7.71 -27.91
C GLY A 20 -30.34 8.13 -26.72
N THR A 21 -30.61 9.31 -26.15
CA THR A 21 -29.99 9.75 -24.89
C THR A 21 -30.34 8.83 -23.73
N TRP A 22 -31.55 8.27 -23.69
CA TRP A 22 -31.97 7.35 -22.62
C TRP A 22 -31.32 5.97 -22.74
N VAL A 23 -31.20 5.41 -23.95
CA VAL A 23 -30.52 4.11 -24.18
C VAL A 23 -29.01 4.22 -23.95
N ILE A 24 -28.39 5.32 -24.37
CA ILE A 24 -26.97 5.56 -24.11
C ILE A 24 -26.72 5.72 -22.60
N ASN A 25 -27.54 6.52 -21.92
CA ASN A 25 -27.29 6.83 -20.51
C ASN A 25 -27.72 5.71 -19.55
N LEU A 26 -28.72 4.88 -19.91
CA LEU A 26 -29.24 3.80 -19.07
C LEU A 26 -28.69 2.41 -19.42
N GLY A 27 -28.08 2.25 -20.60
CA GLY A 27 -27.47 0.98 -21.05
C GLY A 27 -25.96 1.10 -21.22
N LEU A 28 -25.52 1.96 -22.14
CA LEU A 28 -24.10 2.03 -22.52
C LEU A 28 -23.22 2.56 -21.38
N VAL A 29 -23.63 3.63 -20.69
CA VAL A 29 -22.89 4.21 -19.56
C VAL A 29 -22.73 3.21 -18.40
N PRO A 30 -23.79 2.58 -17.85
CA PRO A 30 -23.62 1.60 -16.79
C PRO A 30 -22.85 0.35 -17.23
N ILE A 31 -22.99 -0.10 -18.49
CA ILE A 31 -22.17 -1.20 -19.03
C ILE A 31 -20.69 -0.80 -19.13
N LEU A 32 -20.39 0.43 -19.55
CA LEU A 32 -19.01 0.96 -19.59
C LEU A 32 -18.44 1.17 -18.19
N ILE A 33 -19.24 1.57 -17.21
CA ILE A 33 -18.83 1.64 -15.80
C ILE A 33 -18.55 0.22 -15.28
N LEU A 34 -19.43 -0.74 -15.56
CA LEU A 34 -19.27 -2.12 -15.14
C LEU A 34 -18.07 -2.80 -15.82
N ALA A 35 -17.88 -2.54 -17.11
CA ALA A 35 -16.71 -2.97 -17.87
C ALA A 35 -15.45 -2.28 -17.37
N GLY A 36 -15.51 -0.97 -17.07
CA GLY A 36 -14.44 -0.19 -16.47
C GLY A 36 -13.98 -0.78 -15.13
N VAL A 37 -14.91 -1.10 -14.23
CA VAL A 37 -14.63 -1.82 -12.96
C VAL A 37 -14.11 -3.25 -13.19
N LEU A 38 -14.29 -3.83 -14.38
CA LEU A 38 -13.68 -5.10 -14.77
C LEU A 38 -12.33 -4.93 -15.49
N LEU A 39 -11.94 -3.72 -15.88
CA LEU A 39 -10.68 -3.48 -16.58
C LEU A 39 -9.49 -3.63 -15.61
N PRO A 40 -8.34 -4.13 -16.11
CA PRO A 40 -7.21 -4.57 -15.29
C PRO A 40 -6.68 -3.62 -14.22
N PRO A 41 -6.64 -2.27 -14.38
CA PRO A 41 -6.15 -1.42 -13.29
C PRO A 41 -7.11 -1.38 -12.07
N ILE A 42 -8.36 -1.81 -12.23
CA ILE A 42 -9.43 -1.72 -11.21
C ILE A 42 -10.16 -3.06 -11.03
N SER A 43 -9.43 -4.18 -11.01
CA SER A 43 -9.94 -5.56 -10.81
C SER A 43 -10.62 -5.79 -9.44
N ALA A 44 -11.68 -5.03 -9.13
CA ALA A 44 -12.42 -5.09 -7.88
C ALA A 44 -13.19 -6.41 -7.75
N GLY A 45 -13.69 -6.96 -8.85
CA GLY A 45 -14.44 -8.23 -8.86
C GLY A 45 -13.64 -9.42 -8.33
N LYS A 46 -12.40 -9.61 -8.80
CA LYS A 46 -11.54 -10.72 -8.35
C LYS A 46 -11.07 -10.52 -6.90
N ARG A 47 -10.78 -9.27 -6.51
CA ARG A 47 -10.41 -8.91 -5.13
C ARG A 47 -11.55 -9.14 -4.12
N ILE A 48 -12.81 -8.95 -4.52
CA ILE A 48 -13.98 -9.20 -3.65
C ILE A 48 -14.19 -10.71 -3.43
N ILE A 49 -14.02 -11.54 -4.47
CA ILE A 49 -14.29 -12.99 -4.40
C ILE A 49 -13.23 -13.72 -3.55
N GLU A 50 -11.96 -13.32 -3.62
CA GLU A 50 -10.85 -13.97 -2.88
C GLU A 50 -10.58 -13.31 -1.50
N GLY A 51 -11.43 -12.37 -1.06
CA GLY A 51 -11.25 -11.63 0.20
C GLY A 51 -10.00 -10.74 0.23
N GLY A 52 -9.43 -10.45 -0.95
CA GLY A 52 -8.21 -9.68 -1.16
C GLY A 52 -6.91 -10.49 -1.03
N TYR A 53 -6.97 -11.82 -0.91
CA TYR A 53 -5.77 -12.68 -0.92
C TYR A 53 -5.41 -13.06 -2.35
N THR A 54 -4.12 -12.94 -2.68
CA THR A 54 -3.56 -13.35 -3.97
C THR A 54 -2.72 -14.62 -3.75
N PRO A 55 -3.01 -15.72 -4.45
CA PRO A 55 -2.18 -16.91 -4.40
C PRO A 55 -0.79 -16.64 -4.98
N ILE A 56 0.25 -17.14 -4.31
CA ILE A 56 1.65 -17.03 -4.73
C ILE A 56 2.09 -18.35 -5.35
N GLY A 57 2.64 -18.30 -6.56
CA GLY A 57 3.10 -19.47 -7.31
C GLY A 57 3.45 -19.13 -8.76
N GLU A 58 3.55 -20.14 -9.61
CA GLU A 58 4.08 -20.04 -10.99
C GLU A 58 3.47 -18.91 -11.83
N ASP A 59 2.19 -18.60 -11.63
CA ASP A 59 1.48 -17.54 -12.36
C ASP A 59 1.64 -16.14 -11.74
N HIS A 60 1.91 -16.05 -10.43
CA HIS A 60 1.93 -14.81 -9.66
C HIS A 60 2.93 -14.89 -8.50
N TRP A 61 4.07 -14.20 -8.63
CA TRP A 61 5.13 -14.19 -7.62
C TRP A 61 5.13 -12.94 -6.72
N SER A 62 4.21 -12.00 -6.95
CA SER A 62 4.18 -10.73 -6.23
C SER A 62 2.77 -10.21 -5.97
N VAL A 63 2.62 -9.44 -4.90
CA VAL A 63 1.42 -8.65 -4.58
C VAL A 63 1.82 -7.17 -4.52
N GLU A 64 1.02 -6.32 -5.16
CA GLU A 64 1.30 -4.89 -5.31
C GLU A 64 0.14 -4.03 -4.79
N ASP A 65 0.50 -2.95 -4.09
CA ASP A 65 -0.40 -1.86 -3.71
C ASP A 65 -0.37 -0.76 -4.79
N PRO A 66 -1.47 -0.02 -5.04
CA PRO A 66 -1.53 0.98 -6.12
C PRO A 66 -0.48 2.10 -6.06
N ASP A 67 0.19 2.29 -4.93
CA ASP A 67 1.27 3.26 -4.79
C ASP A 67 2.64 2.76 -5.29
N GLY A 68 2.75 1.49 -5.70
CA GLY A 68 3.98 0.85 -6.15
C GLY A 68 4.68 0.00 -5.08
N THR A 69 4.13 -0.07 -3.86
CA THR A 69 4.62 -0.99 -2.84
C THR A 69 4.37 -2.43 -3.26
N GLN A 70 5.41 -3.25 -3.28
CA GLN A 70 5.35 -4.62 -3.77
C GLN A 70 6.01 -5.59 -2.79
N LEU A 71 5.32 -6.71 -2.54
CA LEU A 71 5.89 -7.86 -1.86
C LEU A 71 6.05 -9.01 -2.85
N THR A 72 7.30 -9.40 -3.10
CA THR A 72 7.67 -10.46 -4.02
C THR A 72 8.19 -11.66 -3.23
N VAL A 73 7.69 -12.85 -3.55
CA VAL A 73 8.17 -14.11 -2.96
C VAL A 73 8.85 -14.88 -4.08
N PRO A 74 10.18 -15.03 -4.05
CA PRO A 74 10.87 -15.77 -5.10
C PRO A 74 10.58 -17.28 -4.96
N PRO A 75 10.70 -18.07 -6.06
CA PRO A 75 10.39 -19.50 -6.05
C PRO A 75 11.11 -20.29 -4.95
N GLU A 76 12.37 -19.99 -4.70
CA GLU A 76 13.19 -20.61 -3.65
C GLU A 76 12.66 -20.33 -2.23
N GLY A 77 11.96 -19.21 -2.04
CA GLY A 77 11.33 -18.82 -0.79
C GLY A 77 10.03 -19.58 -0.52
N LEU A 78 9.40 -20.16 -1.53
CA LEU A 78 8.12 -20.86 -1.40
C LEU A 78 8.33 -22.25 -0.77
N SER A 79 7.57 -22.55 0.28
CA SER A 79 7.65 -23.81 1.03
C SER A 79 6.38 -24.67 0.92
N GLY A 80 5.32 -24.13 0.31
CA GLY A 80 4.01 -24.75 0.15
C GLY A 80 3.01 -23.76 -0.45
N GLN A 81 1.72 -24.07 -0.36
CA GLN A 81 0.68 -23.12 -0.79
C GLN A 81 0.73 -21.87 0.09
N LEU A 82 0.81 -20.71 -0.55
CA LEU A 82 0.83 -19.41 0.09
C LEU A 82 -0.17 -18.50 -0.62
N SER A 83 -0.95 -17.75 0.15
CA SER A 83 -1.74 -16.63 -0.36
C SER A 83 -1.50 -15.42 0.50
N VAL A 84 -1.22 -14.29 -0.13
CA VAL A 84 -0.83 -13.05 0.56
C VAL A 84 -1.83 -11.95 0.24
N LYS A 85 -2.14 -11.14 1.23
CA LYS A 85 -2.92 -9.93 1.12
C LYS A 85 -2.08 -8.76 1.63
N LEU A 86 -1.86 -7.78 0.75
CA LEU A 86 -1.27 -6.50 1.07
C LEU A 86 -2.40 -5.46 1.15
N THR A 87 -2.40 -4.64 2.19
CA THR A 87 -3.41 -3.58 2.36
C THR A 87 -2.78 -2.35 2.97
N SER A 88 -2.99 -1.19 2.38
CA SER A 88 -2.52 0.09 2.91
C SER A 88 -3.57 0.75 3.82
N VAL A 89 -3.12 1.20 5.00
CA VAL A 89 -3.88 2.07 5.90
C VAL A 89 -3.33 3.48 5.78
N PRO A 90 -4.14 4.47 5.33
CA PRO A 90 -3.67 5.83 5.17
C PRO A 90 -3.01 6.39 6.44
N ARG A 91 -1.84 7.02 6.29
CA ARG A 91 -1.03 7.57 7.39
C ARG A 91 -1.88 8.40 8.37
N LEU A 92 -2.70 9.32 7.83
CA LEU A 92 -3.55 10.18 8.64
C LEU A 92 -4.51 9.37 9.51
N ASN A 93 -5.23 8.42 8.91
CA ASN A 93 -6.18 7.57 9.62
C ASN A 93 -5.50 6.71 10.69
N PHE A 94 -4.29 6.23 10.40
CA PHE A 94 -3.49 5.47 11.35
C PHE A 94 -3.07 6.33 12.56
N LEU A 95 -2.42 7.47 12.31
CA LEU A 95 -1.88 8.34 13.36
C LEU A 95 -2.97 8.98 14.23
N GLU A 96 -4.15 9.28 13.67
CA GLU A 96 -5.30 9.80 14.42
C GLU A 96 -6.10 8.69 15.13
N GLY A 97 -5.72 7.42 14.98
CA GLY A 97 -6.39 6.28 15.63
C GLY A 97 -7.74 5.91 15.02
N SER A 98 -8.11 6.46 13.86
CA SER A 98 -9.36 6.17 13.15
C SER A 98 -9.31 4.88 12.30
N ALA A 99 -8.14 4.25 12.19
CA ALA A 99 -7.92 2.98 11.50
C ALA A 99 -8.43 1.72 12.26
N GLY A 100 -9.03 1.91 13.44
CA GLY A 100 -9.67 0.86 14.22
C GLY A 100 -8.91 0.46 15.48
N LYS A 101 -9.64 -0.13 16.44
CA LYS A 101 -9.16 -0.40 17.82
C LYS A 101 -7.89 -1.27 17.89
N HIS A 102 -7.68 -2.15 16.92
CA HIS A 102 -6.53 -3.05 16.88
C HIS A 102 -5.23 -2.35 16.49
N LEU A 103 -5.31 -1.22 15.76
CA LEU A 103 -4.16 -0.41 15.36
C LEU A 103 -3.90 0.78 16.30
N LEU A 104 -4.88 1.15 17.12
CA LEU A 104 -4.76 2.26 18.07
C LEU A 104 -3.51 2.12 18.95
N LYS A 105 -3.28 0.94 19.52
CA LYS A 105 -2.10 0.68 20.34
C LYS A 105 -0.80 0.88 19.56
N ALA A 106 -0.75 0.48 18.29
CA ALA A 106 0.42 0.67 17.44
C ALA A 106 0.69 2.15 17.21
N ALA A 107 -0.35 2.95 16.96
CA ALA A 107 -0.23 4.40 16.77
C ALA A 107 0.25 5.09 18.05
N GLU A 108 -0.35 4.76 19.20
CA GLU A 108 0.01 5.30 20.52
C GLU A 108 1.43 4.91 20.97
N SER A 109 1.90 3.73 20.53
CA SER A 109 3.23 3.22 20.89
C SER A 109 4.33 3.66 19.91
N LEU A 110 4.00 4.46 18.88
CA LEU A 110 5.00 4.99 17.96
C LEU A 110 5.93 5.96 18.73
N PRO A 111 7.24 5.67 18.82
CA PRO A 111 8.16 6.53 19.54
C PRO A 111 8.19 7.96 18.97
N LEU A 112 8.34 8.97 19.84
CA LEU A 112 8.32 10.39 19.45
C LEU A 112 9.46 10.80 18.49
N TYR A 113 10.54 10.03 18.46
CA TYR A 113 11.65 10.23 17.53
C TYR A 113 11.44 9.57 16.16
N LEU A 114 10.33 8.84 15.98
CA LEU A 114 9.96 8.20 14.72
C LEU A 114 8.83 8.99 14.06
N GLU A 115 9.09 9.51 12.87
CA GLU A 115 8.07 10.14 12.03
C GLU A 115 7.67 9.20 10.89
N MET A 116 6.42 8.74 10.89
CA MET A 116 5.90 7.92 9.81
C MET A 116 5.76 8.74 8.51
N LYS A 117 6.32 8.25 7.41
CA LYS A 117 6.30 8.90 6.09
C LYS A 117 5.34 8.24 5.10
N SER A 118 5.17 6.92 5.19
CA SER A 118 4.25 6.16 4.33
C SER A 118 2.91 5.87 5.02
N PRO A 119 1.92 5.32 4.28
CA PRO A 119 0.86 4.49 4.87
C PRO A 119 1.43 3.37 5.75
N LEU A 120 0.60 2.83 6.64
CA LEU A 120 0.91 1.56 7.31
C LEU A 120 0.41 0.41 6.43
N TYR A 121 1.32 -0.39 5.90
CA TYR A 121 0.95 -1.58 5.13
C TYR A 121 0.74 -2.74 6.08
N LEU A 122 -0.35 -3.46 5.89
CA LEU A 122 -0.69 -4.69 6.60
C LEU A 122 -0.48 -5.86 5.65
N ILE A 123 0.30 -6.84 6.09
CA ILE A 123 0.59 -8.05 5.35
C ILE A 123 -0.09 -9.21 6.07
N SER A 124 -1.10 -9.77 5.43
CA SER A 124 -1.79 -10.99 5.89
C SER A 124 -1.42 -12.14 4.99
N TRP A 125 -1.25 -13.34 5.55
CA TRP A 125 -0.99 -14.54 4.75
C TRP A 125 -1.83 -15.72 5.20
N ARG A 126 -2.04 -16.66 4.27
CA ARG A 126 -2.66 -17.97 4.49
C ARG A 126 -1.74 -19.04 3.93
N GLY A 127 -1.68 -20.18 4.62
CA GLY A 127 -0.84 -21.31 4.21
C GLY A 127 0.56 -21.25 4.79
N ALA A 128 1.54 -21.77 4.06
CA ALA A 128 2.91 -21.94 4.53
C ALA A 128 3.67 -20.61 4.54
N MET A 129 4.40 -20.35 5.64
CA MET A 129 5.26 -19.17 5.75
C MET A 129 6.41 -19.26 4.73
N PRO A 130 6.65 -18.23 3.91
CA PRO A 130 7.79 -18.23 3.00
C PRO A 130 9.11 -18.10 3.78
N ARG A 131 10.17 -18.70 3.24
CA ARG A 131 11.53 -18.64 3.77
C ARG A 131 12.32 -17.44 3.27
N ALA A 132 11.88 -16.85 2.17
CA ALA A 132 12.45 -15.65 1.58
C ALA A 132 11.32 -14.83 0.94
N ALA A 133 11.38 -13.52 1.12
CA ALA A 133 10.57 -12.55 0.41
C ALA A 133 11.35 -11.24 0.25
N ILE A 134 10.97 -10.44 -0.73
CA ILE A 134 11.56 -9.15 -1.03
C ILE A 134 10.44 -8.12 -0.98
N LEU A 135 10.53 -7.18 -0.06
CA LEU A 135 9.64 -6.04 0.03
C LEU A 135 10.32 -4.84 -0.66
N THR A 136 9.62 -4.24 -1.61
CA THR A 136 10.04 -3.02 -2.32
C THR A 136 9.01 -1.94 -2.06
N MET A 137 9.45 -0.80 -1.55
CA MET A 137 8.57 0.34 -1.23
C MET A 137 9.10 1.58 -1.93
N PRO A 138 8.26 2.37 -2.62
CA PRO A 138 8.68 3.66 -3.16
C PRO A 138 9.07 4.63 -2.03
N ILE A 139 10.05 5.48 -2.28
CA ILE A 139 10.41 6.55 -1.33
C ILE A 139 9.26 7.59 -1.32
N PRO A 140 8.69 7.93 -0.14
CA PRO A 140 7.65 8.96 -0.09
C PRO A 140 8.19 10.34 -0.52
N ASN A 141 7.37 11.13 -1.21
CA ASN A 141 7.78 12.45 -1.73
C ASN A 141 8.30 13.42 -0.65
N ASP A 142 7.87 13.28 0.61
CA ASP A 142 8.22 14.13 1.77
C ASP A 142 9.25 13.49 2.72
N ALA A 143 10.15 12.66 2.19
CA ALA A 143 11.01 11.76 2.96
C ALA A 143 12.50 12.15 3.03
N GLU A 144 12.91 13.31 2.50
CA GLU A 144 14.29 13.78 2.66
C GLU A 144 14.60 14.19 4.13
N PRO A 145 15.83 13.98 4.63
CA PRO A 145 16.95 13.26 4.00
C PRO A 145 16.83 11.74 4.08
N TYR A 146 17.30 11.05 3.03
CA TYR A 146 17.19 9.59 2.88
C TYR A 146 18.03 8.79 3.88
N ASP A 147 19.12 9.36 4.41
CA ASP A 147 20.01 8.69 5.37
C ASP A 147 19.33 8.39 6.72
N THR A 148 18.14 8.97 6.94
CA THR A 148 17.34 8.80 8.15
C THR A 148 16.07 7.98 7.92
N LEU A 149 15.86 7.50 6.68
CA LEU A 149 14.73 6.66 6.31
C LEU A 149 15.06 5.19 6.55
N ASP A 150 14.13 4.53 7.21
CA ASP A 150 14.19 3.11 7.50
C ASP A 150 12.79 2.51 7.47
N LEU A 151 12.73 1.18 7.37
CA LEU A 151 11.49 0.44 7.55
C LEU A 151 11.31 0.03 9.01
N TYR A 152 10.08 0.12 9.50
CA TYR A 152 9.70 -0.37 10.81
C TYR A 152 8.46 -1.24 10.73
N THR A 153 8.42 -2.28 11.58
CA THR A 153 7.29 -3.19 11.75
C THR A 153 6.73 -3.09 13.16
N TRP A 154 5.41 -3.19 13.30
CA TRP A 154 4.77 -3.33 14.60
C TRP A 154 4.68 -4.81 15.00
N THR A 155 5.21 -5.16 16.16
CA THR A 155 5.24 -6.56 16.67
C THR A 155 4.00 -6.95 17.48
N GLY A 156 3.11 -5.99 17.78
CA GLY A 156 2.02 -6.14 18.75
C GLY A 156 2.30 -5.46 20.10
N THR A 157 3.57 -5.20 20.39
CA THR A 157 4.03 -4.56 21.62
C THR A 157 4.91 -3.34 21.36
N GLU A 158 5.76 -3.39 20.35
CA GLU A 158 6.70 -2.31 20.05
C GLU A 158 6.93 -2.18 18.54
N TRP A 159 7.47 -1.02 18.16
CA TRP A 159 7.99 -0.79 16.82
C TRP A 159 9.42 -1.28 16.74
N GLN A 160 9.67 -2.19 15.82
CA GLN A 160 10.99 -2.76 15.59
C GLN A 160 11.51 -2.33 14.22
N TRP A 161 12.79 -1.93 14.19
CA TRP A 161 13.49 -1.67 12.95
C TRP A 161 13.54 -2.94 12.09
N LEU A 162 13.23 -2.78 10.81
CA LEU A 162 13.25 -3.84 9.81
C LEU A 162 14.45 -3.59 8.87
N PRO A 163 15.42 -4.53 8.79
CA PRO A 163 16.58 -4.37 7.93
C PRO A 163 16.18 -4.06 6.48
N SER A 164 16.68 -2.94 5.96
CA SER A 164 16.37 -2.47 4.61
C SER A 164 17.53 -1.66 4.03
N ARG A 165 17.48 -1.43 2.71
CA ARG A 165 18.43 -0.60 1.98
C ARG A 165 17.67 0.45 1.16
N VAL A 166 18.11 1.70 1.25
CA VAL A 166 17.60 2.77 0.39
C VAL A 166 18.40 2.75 -0.93
N LEU A 167 17.70 2.59 -2.04
CA LEU A 167 18.26 2.65 -3.39
C LEU A 167 17.80 3.97 -4.03
N ALA A 168 18.48 5.06 -3.68
CA ALA A 168 18.10 6.41 -4.12
C ALA A 168 18.11 6.58 -5.66
N ALA A 169 18.94 5.82 -6.38
CA ALA A 169 18.96 5.84 -7.84
C ALA A 169 17.68 5.29 -8.49
N ASP A 170 17.00 4.37 -7.79
CA ASP A 170 15.80 3.69 -8.25
C ASP A 170 14.53 4.20 -7.53
N ASP A 171 14.68 5.20 -6.64
CA ASP A 171 13.62 5.80 -5.83
C ASP A 171 12.84 4.79 -4.96
N VAL A 172 13.53 3.76 -4.45
CA VAL A 172 12.92 2.69 -3.65
C VAL A 172 13.72 2.33 -2.39
N ILE A 173 13.02 1.74 -1.43
CA ILE A 173 13.55 1.06 -0.25
C ILE A 173 13.29 -0.43 -0.42
N VAL A 174 14.33 -1.25 -0.27
CA VAL A 174 14.25 -2.71 -0.44
C VAL A 174 14.59 -3.41 0.88
N ALA A 175 13.76 -4.36 1.29
CA ALA A 175 14.03 -5.24 2.42
C ALA A 175 13.98 -6.70 2.01
N GLU A 176 15.02 -7.44 2.37
CA GLU A 176 15.10 -8.90 2.21
C GLU A 176 14.62 -9.56 3.50
N LEU A 177 13.56 -10.34 3.39
CA LEU A 177 12.81 -10.86 4.53
C LEU A 177 12.97 -12.37 4.62
N SER A 178 13.44 -12.86 5.76
CA SER A 178 13.42 -14.30 6.10
C SER A 178 12.04 -14.78 6.58
N SER A 179 11.15 -13.83 6.87
CA SER A 179 9.78 -14.05 7.33
C SER A 179 8.95 -12.79 7.06
N LEU A 180 7.69 -12.93 6.68
CA LEU A 180 6.77 -11.81 6.50
C LEU A 180 6.43 -11.14 7.83
N PRO A 181 6.64 -9.82 7.98
CA PRO A 181 6.07 -9.08 9.10
C PRO A 181 4.56 -8.94 8.91
N SER A 182 3.82 -8.68 9.99
CA SER A 182 2.37 -8.40 9.90
C SER A 182 2.07 -6.98 9.42
N SER A 183 3.05 -6.09 9.57
CA SER A 183 2.93 -4.69 9.17
C SER A 183 4.27 -4.09 8.80
N VAL A 184 4.27 -3.04 8.00
CA VAL A 184 5.48 -2.30 7.65
C VAL A 184 5.13 -0.86 7.31
N ALA A 185 6.01 0.08 7.68
CA ALA A 185 5.92 1.47 7.27
C ALA A 185 7.32 2.05 7.06
N VAL A 186 7.42 3.02 6.15
CA VAL A 186 8.58 3.90 6.01
C VAL A 186 8.52 4.94 7.11
N VAL A 187 9.61 5.05 7.86
CA VAL A 187 9.73 5.93 9.01
C VAL A 187 11.03 6.71 8.90
N GLN A 188 10.97 7.98 9.25
CA GLN A 188 12.13 8.84 9.38
C GLN A 188 12.52 9.00 10.84
N THR A 189 13.79 8.74 11.15
CA THR A 189 14.34 8.92 12.50
C THR A 189 14.75 10.37 12.72
N LYS A 190 14.13 11.03 13.70
CA LYS A 190 14.47 12.38 14.13
C LYS A 190 15.63 12.37 15.14
N PRO A 191 16.53 13.35 15.07
CA PRO A 191 17.53 13.53 16.11
C PRO A 191 16.85 13.83 17.45
N LEU A 192 17.18 13.05 18.48
CA LEU A 192 16.78 13.32 19.85
C LEU A 192 17.67 14.43 20.42
N ALA A 193 17.07 15.46 21.01
CA ALA A 193 17.83 16.45 21.77
C ALA A 193 18.48 15.76 22.98
N GLN A 194 19.81 15.78 23.04
CA GLN A 194 20.54 15.27 24.20
C GLN A 194 20.32 16.22 25.38
N VAL A 195 19.71 15.72 26.45
CA VAL A 195 19.53 16.49 27.69
C VAL A 195 20.59 16.06 28.69
N ILE A 196 21.57 16.94 28.94
CA ILE A 196 22.54 16.78 30.02
C ILE A 196 22.04 17.62 31.19
N SER A 197 21.78 16.99 32.33
CA SER A 197 21.46 17.67 33.58
C SER A 197 22.57 17.43 34.60
N THR A 198 22.95 18.48 35.32
CA THR A 198 23.84 18.38 36.47
C THR A 198 23.18 19.05 37.67
N ALA A 199 23.30 18.45 38.85
CA ALA A 199 22.90 19.10 40.09
C ALA A 199 24.08 19.93 40.62
N VAL A 200 23.87 21.24 40.79
CA VAL A 200 24.85 22.11 41.44
C VAL A 200 24.40 22.34 42.88
N TYR A 201 25.23 21.91 43.83
CA TYR A 201 24.98 22.18 45.24
C TYR A 201 25.50 23.58 45.63
N PRO A 202 24.88 24.24 46.63
CA PRO A 202 25.34 25.55 47.10
C PRO A 202 26.84 25.50 47.46
N GLY A 203 27.66 26.34 46.80
CA GLY A 203 29.10 26.44 47.04
C GLY A 203 29.99 25.68 46.03
N GLN A 204 29.43 25.00 45.04
CA GLN A 204 30.19 24.30 44.00
C GLN A 204 30.35 25.20 42.75
N THR A 205 31.59 25.46 42.33
CA THR A 205 31.88 26.14 41.05
C THR A 205 31.97 25.12 39.92
N ILE A 206 31.24 25.35 38.84
CA ILE A 206 31.35 24.57 37.60
C ILE A 206 32.73 24.89 36.97
N PRO A 207 33.53 23.88 36.58
CA PRO A 207 34.78 24.10 35.86
C PRO A 207 34.56 24.71 34.48
#